data_AF-A0A5N5IFE9-F1
#
_entry.id   AF-A0A5N5IFE9-F1
#
_cell.length_a   1.000
_cell.length_b   1.000
_cell.length_c   1.000
_cell.angle_alpha   90.00
_cell.angle_beta   90.00
_cell.angle_gamma   90.00
#
_symmetry.space_group_name_H-M   'P 1'
#
loop_
_entity.id
_entity.type
_entity.pdbx_description
1 polymer ?
#
loop_
_entity_poly.entity_id
_entity_poly.type
_entity_poly.pdbx_seq_one_letter_code
_entity_poly.pdbx_strand_id
1 'polypeptide(L)'
;MVNSSKLSRARTMYGAMAMATAVFAGIYVVRTYIFGARKEEAQGPRLTRSMSIAFLHGGQLALQRLLEYHEARADKSAVEIAECELRTHLVEQRPDYKKLQSIVAKLEMSGKEAKAIEILKKAIAKAHNEGKNHEAYENEMLLVEMLIYKGDFEEALGRECLQHVEISDARRPLYKAIICIMLKRNKDEIIECWKEFNALKELQSLPSDNESLEESQIHKLSTNYEEFEKVVNMLRNDIEGQARKNKK
;
A
#
# COMPACT_ATOMS: atom_id res chain seq x y z
N MET A 1 -82.39 6.81 15.14
CA MET A 1 -81.49 5.63 15.11
C MET A 1 -80.34 5.92 14.17
N VAL A 2 -79.17 6.27 14.71
CA VAL A 2 -77.96 6.55 13.92
C VAL A 2 -77.25 5.23 13.63
N ASN A 3 -77.05 4.94 12.35
CA ASN A 3 -76.58 3.64 11.86
C ASN A 3 -75.06 3.48 12.11
N SER A 4 -74.70 2.57 13.03
CA SER A 4 -73.34 2.29 13.52
C SER A 4 -72.48 1.43 12.55
N SER A 5 -72.78 1.44 11.25
CA SER A 5 -72.11 0.56 10.27
C SER A 5 -71.05 1.24 9.41
N LYS A 6 -70.90 2.57 9.49
CA LYS A 6 -69.92 3.33 8.69
C LYS A 6 -68.58 3.58 9.40
N LEU A 7 -68.51 3.40 10.73
CA LEU A 7 -67.29 3.70 11.50
C LEU A 7 -66.25 2.56 11.51
N SER A 8 -66.66 1.31 11.26
CA SER A 8 -65.77 0.14 11.31
C SER A 8 -64.96 -0.10 10.04
N ARG A 9 -65.45 0.35 8.89
CA ARG A 9 -64.81 0.12 7.57
C ARG A 9 -63.65 1.08 7.29
N ALA A 10 -63.68 2.28 7.86
CA ALA A 10 -62.62 3.28 7.67
C ALA A 10 -61.33 2.89 8.42
N ARG A 11 -61.42 2.34 9.65
CA ARG A 11 -60.25 1.97 10.45
C ARG A 11 -59.44 0.81 9.87
N THR A 12 -60.05 -0.08 9.10
CA THR A 12 -59.38 -1.25 8.50
C THR A 12 -58.56 -0.90 7.25
N MET A 13 -59.00 0.06 6.42
CA MET A 13 -58.25 0.46 5.22
C MET A 13 -56.97 1.26 5.53
N TYR A 14 -57.01 2.16 6.51
CA TYR A 14 -55.80 2.91 6.92
C TYR A 14 -54.79 2.02 7.66
N GLY A 15 -55.26 1.03 8.43
CA GLY A 15 -54.38 0.04 9.08
C GLY A 15 -53.65 -0.84 8.06
N ALA A 16 -54.33 -1.30 7.01
CA ALA A 16 -53.71 -2.14 5.97
C ALA A 16 -52.71 -1.37 5.08
N MET A 17 -52.98 -0.10 4.74
CA MET A 17 -52.06 0.75 3.99
C MET A 17 -50.81 1.15 4.78
N ALA A 18 -50.94 1.42 6.08
CA ALA A 18 -49.81 1.73 6.96
C ALA A 18 -48.88 0.52 7.17
N MET A 19 -49.45 -0.70 7.23
CA MET A 19 -48.66 -1.93 7.35
C MET A 19 -47.93 -2.28 6.05
N ALA A 20 -48.54 -2.06 4.88
CA ALA A 20 -47.89 -2.30 3.60
C ALA A 20 -46.68 -1.37 3.39
N THR A 21 -46.82 -0.07 3.68
CA THR A 21 -45.74 0.92 3.54
C THR A 21 -44.58 0.69 4.52
N ALA A 22 -44.86 0.29 5.76
CA ALA A 22 -43.82 -0.04 6.74
C ALA A 22 -43.00 -1.28 6.36
N VAL A 23 -43.64 -2.31 5.78
CA VAL A 23 -42.94 -3.53 5.33
C VAL A 23 -42.03 -3.23 4.13
N PHE A 24 -42.50 -2.42 3.17
CA PHE A 24 -41.66 -2.03 2.02
C PHE A 24 -40.49 -1.12 2.43
N ALA A 25 -40.69 -0.19 3.38
CA ALA A 25 -39.61 0.63 3.92
C ALA A 25 -38.57 -0.20 4.69
N GLY A 26 -39.02 -1.17 5.50
CA GLY A 26 -38.14 -2.10 6.22
C GLY A 26 -37.30 -2.96 5.26
N ILE A 27 -37.92 -3.50 4.20
CA ILE A 27 -37.22 -4.28 3.18
C ILE A 27 -36.21 -3.41 2.41
N TYR A 28 -36.56 -2.14 2.11
CA TYR A 28 -35.65 -1.24 1.41
C TYR A 28 -34.42 -0.89 2.27
N VAL A 29 -34.61 -0.56 3.55
CA VAL A 29 -33.51 -0.27 4.48
C VAL A 29 -32.62 -1.49 4.68
N VAL A 30 -33.20 -2.68 4.90
CA VAL A 30 -32.45 -3.94 5.02
C VAL A 30 -31.70 -4.26 3.72
N ARG A 31 -32.33 -4.05 2.55
CA ARG A 31 -31.68 -4.28 1.26
C ARG A 31 -30.55 -3.29 1.01
N THR A 32 -30.67 -2.01 1.40
CA THR A 32 -29.56 -1.04 1.31
C THR A 32 -28.43 -1.34 2.29
N TYR A 33 -28.74 -1.88 3.48
CA TYR A 33 -27.73 -2.29 4.45
C TYR A 33 -27.00 -3.55 3.98
N ILE A 34 -27.72 -4.55 3.45
CA ILE A 34 -27.14 -5.79 2.92
C ILE A 34 -26.39 -5.53 1.60
N PHE A 35 -26.89 -4.68 0.70
CA PHE A 35 -26.15 -4.28 -0.52
C PHE A 35 -24.98 -3.35 -0.21
N GLY A 36 -25.05 -2.52 0.83
CA GLY A 36 -23.95 -1.71 1.34
C GLY A 36 -22.84 -2.56 1.94
N ALA A 37 -23.20 -3.51 2.81
CA ALA A 37 -22.28 -4.45 3.44
C ALA A 37 -21.66 -5.45 2.42
N ARG A 38 -22.44 -5.96 1.45
CA ARG A 38 -21.90 -6.80 0.37
C ARG A 38 -20.95 -6.06 -0.58
N LYS A 39 -20.99 -4.73 -0.63
CA LYS A 39 -20.05 -3.93 -1.43
C LYS A 39 -18.68 -3.83 -0.75
N GLU A 40 -18.61 -3.99 0.57
CA GLU A 40 -17.36 -4.10 1.33
C GLU A 40 -16.79 -5.53 1.30
N GLU A 41 -17.63 -6.57 1.33
CA GLU A 41 -17.17 -7.96 1.38
C GLU A 41 -16.66 -8.55 0.04
N ALA A 42 -16.92 -7.90 -1.10
CA ALA A 42 -16.48 -8.40 -2.41
C ALA A 42 -15.03 -8.01 -2.77
N GLN A 43 -14.33 -7.30 -1.90
CA GLN A 43 -12.91 -6.98 -2.06
C GLN A 43 -12.21 -7.51 -0.81
N GLY A 44 -11.44 -8.59 -0.96
CA GLY A 44 -10.50 -9.01 0.09
C GLY A 44 -9.66 -7.82 0.58
N PRO A 45 -9.02 -7.91 1.76
CA PRO A 45 -8.35 -6.77 2.38
C PRO A 45 -7.53 -6.00 1.35
N ARG A 46 -7.92 -4.75 1.07
CA ARG A 46 -7.19 -3.88 0.16
C ARG A 46 -5.84 -3.62 0.81
N LEU A 47 -4.83 -4.38 0.42
CA LEU A 47 -3.45 -4.09 0.75
C LEU A 47 -3.17 -2.68 0.22
N THR A 48 -2.76 -1.79 1.12
CA THR A 48 -2.22 -0.49 0.70
C THR A 48 -0.98 -0.73 -0.16
N ARG A 49 -0.56 0.29 -0.91
CA ARG A 49 0.61 0.17 -1.80
C ARG A 49 1.86 -0.21 -1.00
N SER A 50 2.01 0.40 0.17
CA SER A 50 3.08 0.06 1.10
C SER A 50 2.99 -1.37 1.62
N MET A 51 1.80 -1.88 1.95
CA MET A 51 1.66 -3.30 2.32
C MET A 51 2.05 -4.24 1.17
N SER A 52 1.68 -3.92 -0.08
CA SER A 52 2.06 -4.73 -1.24
C SER A 52 3.57 -4.82 -1.41
N ILE A 53 4.29 -3.70 -1.35
CA ILE A 53 5.76 -3.73 -1.48
C ILE A 53 6.41 -4.44 -0.28
N ALA A 54 5.94 -4.23 0.95
CA ALA A 54 6.47 -4.96 2.11
C ALA A 54 6.24 -6.46 2.02
N PHE A 55 5.08 -6.87 1.51
CA PHE A 55 4.78 -8.27 1.27
C PHE A 55 5.77 -8.91 0.31
N LEU A 56 6.20 -8.16 -0.72
CA LEU A 56 7.22 -8.59 -1.66
C LEU A 56 8.64 -8.65 -1.05
N HIS A 57 8.97 -7.77 -0.09
CA HIS A 57 10.22 -7.84 0.67
C HIS A 57 10.27 -9.06 1.62
N GLY A 58 9.12 -9.44 2.19
CA GLY A 58 8.97 -10.55 3.13
C GLY A 58 7.79 -10.28 4.07
N GLY A 59 6.82 -11.19 4.11
CA GLY A 59 5.48 -10.94 4.69
C GLY A 59 5.43 -10.43 6.15
N GLN A 60 6.47 -10.62 6.95
CA GLN A 60 6.55 -10.03 8.31
C GLN A 60 6.53 -8.49 8.28
N LEU A 61 7.20 -7.86 7.31
CA LEU A 61 7.16 -6.41 7.12
C LEU A 61 5.74 -5.93 6.76
N ALA A 62 4.98 -6.75 6.04
CA ALA A 62 3.61 -6.41 5.66
C ALA A 62 2.68 -6.36 6.89
N LEU A 63 2.88 -7.25 7.86
CA LEU A 63 2.14 -7.23 9.14
C LEU A 63 2.47 -5.98 9.95
N GLN A 64 3.75 -5.61 10.06
CA GLN A 64 4.13 -4.37 10.74
C GLN A 64 3.46 -3.14 10.09
N ARG A 65 3.46 -3.06 8.76
CA ARG A 65 2.79 -1.97 8.02
C ARG A 65 1.27 -1.94 8.25
N LEU A 66 0.64 -3.08 8.52
CA LEU A 66 -0.78 -3.13 8.89
C LEU A 66 -1.07 -2.50 10.24
N LEU A 67 -0.22 -2.72 11.23
CA LEU A 67 -0.35 -2.06 12.53
C LEU A 67 -0.19 -0.53 12.37
N GLU A 68 0.85 -0.11 11.64
CA GLU A 68 1.12 1.30 11.37
C GLU A 68 -0.01 1.99 10.58
N TYR A 69 -0.73 1.24 9.73
CA TYR A 69 -1.90 1.75 8.99
C TYR A 69 -3.04 2.18 9.87
N HIS A 70 -3.39 1.33 10.84
CA HIS A 70 -4.49 1.60 11.75
C HIS A 70 -4.21 2.84 12.61
N GLU A 71 -2.95 3.07 12.97
CA GLU A 71 -2.52 4.27 13.68
C GLU A 71 -2.59 5.53 12.78
N ALA A 72 -1.99 5.48 11.59
CA ALA A 72 -1.89 6.66 10.70
C ALA A 72 -3.25 7.14 10.17
N ARG A 73 -4.18 6.23 9.87
CA ARG A 73 -5.52 6.58 9.36
C ARG A 73 -6.38 7.30 10.40
N ALA A 74 -6.12 7.08 11.68
CA ALA A 74 -6.95 7.60 12.77
C ALA A 74 -6.64 9.06 13.12
N ASP A 75 -5.50 9.63 12.68
CA ASP A 75 -5.00 10.88 13.24
C ASP A 75 -4.27 11.78 12.21
N LYS A 76 -4.83 12.97 11.94
CA LYS A 76 -4.17 13.98 11.08
C LYS A 76 -2.87 14.51 11.68
N SER A 77 -2.75 14.55 13.00
CA SER A 77 -1.52 14.99 13.67
C SER A 77 -0.38 13.99 13.49
N ALA A 78 -0.70 12.69 13.38
CA ALA A 78 0.29 11.65 13.07
C ALA A 78 0.97 11.86 11.71
N VAL A 79 0.29 12.50 10.76
CA VAL A 79 0.84 12.82 9.43
C VAL A 79 1.87 13.95 9.50
N GLU A 80 1.57 15.02 10.24
CA GLU A 80 2.52 16.13 10.44
C GLU A 80 3.72 15.68 11.27
N ILE A 81 3.49 14.81 12.25
CA ILE A 81 4.54 14.15 13.02
C ILE A 81 5.45 13.33 12.08
N ALA A 82 4.89 12.50 11.19
CA ALA A 82 5.70 11.71 10.24
C ALA A 82 6.57 12.58 9.31
N GLU A 83 6.07 13.73 8.84
CA GLU A 83 6.86 14.68 8.05
C GLU A 83 8.02 15.29 8.86
N CYS A 84 7.81 15.54 10.15
CA CYS A 84 8.83 16.05 11.08
C CYS A 84 9.86 14.98 11.43
N GLU A 85 9.39 13.76 11.74
CA GLU A 85 10.22 12.59 12.01
C GLU A 85 11.12 12.27 10.83
N LEU A 86 10.61 12.32 9.59
CA LEU A 86 11.41 12.08 8.40
C LEU A 86 12.59 13.05 8.32
N ARG A 87 12.33 14.36 8.47
CA ARG A 87 13.39 15.39 8.43
C ARG A 87 14.41 15.20 9.55
N THR A 88 13.94 14.84 10.75
CA THR A 88 14.77 14.67 11.94
C THR A 88 15.70 13.47 11.78
N HIS A 89 15.16 12.32 11.38
CA HIS A 89 15.95 11.09 11.22
C HIS A 89 16.93 11.15 10.05
N LEU A 90 16.62 11.90 8.98
CA LEU A 90 17.53 12.07 7.85
C LEU A 90 18.80 12.89 8.17
N VAL A 91 18.83 13.64 9.28
CA VAL A 91 20.00 14.45 9.65
C VAL A 91 20.78 13.88 10.83
N GLU A 92 20.37 12.73 11.37
CA GLU A 92 21.10 12.01 12.40
C GLU A 92 22.48 11.58 11.89
N GLN A 93 23.47 11.48 12.78
CA GLN A 93 24.83 11.07 12.40
C GLN A 93 24.86 9.64 11.82
N ARG A 94 23.90 8.79 12.21
CA ARG A 94 23.69 7.44 11.71
C ARG A 94 22.20 7.19 11.58
N PRO A 95 21.60 7.55 10.44
CA PRO A 95 20.17 7.37 10.23
C PRO A 95 19.77 5.89 10.35
N ASP A 96 18.67 5.62 11.06
CA ASP A 96 18.07 4.28 11.09
C ASP A 96 17.16 4.10 9.87
N TYR A 97 17.68 3.41 8.84
CA TYR A 97 16.97 3.21 7.59
C TYR A 97 15.74 2.30 7.70
N LYS A 98 15.69 1.40 8.70
CA LYS A 98 14.47 0.63 8.96
C LYS A 98 13.37 1.54 9.48
N LYS A 99 13.73 2.46 10.40
CA LYS A 99 12.80 3.47 10.90
C LYS A 99 12.37 4.45 9.81
N LEU A 100 13.30 4.93 9.00
CA LEU A 100 12.98 5.80 7.86
C LEU A 100 12.03 5.12 6.87
N GLN A 101 12.21 3.83 6.58
CA GLN A 101 11.30 3.09 5.70
C GLN A 101 9.87 3.00 6.27
N SER A 102 9.73 2.82 7.59
CA SER A 102 8.43 2.89 8.28
C SER A 102 7.78 4.27 8.17
N ILE A 103 8.55 5.34 8.42
CA ILE A 103 8.07 6.73 8.29
C ILE A 103 7.60 7.03 6.86
N VAL A 104 8.38 6.61 5.87
CA VAL A 104 8.09 6.75 4.44
C VAL A 104 6.80 6.00 4.07
N ALA A 105 6.60 4.79 4.59
CA ALA A 105 5.34 4.04 4.42
C ALA A 105 4.15 4.80 5.04
N LYS A 106 4.27 5.32 6.27
CA LYS A 106 3.22 6.13 6.91
C LYS A 106 2.83 7.35 6.07
N LEU A 107 3.81 8.00 5.44
CA LEU A 107 3.57 9.14 4.54
C LEU A 107 2.83 8.74 3.26
N GLU A 108 3.12 7.58 2.67
CA GLU A 108 2.32 7.02 1.56
C GLU A 108 0.88 6.77 1.98
N MET A 109 0.70 6.10 3.11
CA MET A 109 -0.61 5.67 3.60
C MET A 109 -1.48 6.88 4.00
N SER A 110 -0.85 8.02 4.24
CA SER A 110 -1.49 9.31 4.54
C SER A 110 -1.64 10.21 3.31
N GLY A 111 -1.26 9.76 2.11
CA GLY A 111 -1.35 10.53 0.86
C GLY A 111 -0.39 11.72 0.78
N LYS A 112 0.78 11.64 1.42
CA LYS A 112 1.81 12.70 1.47
C LYS A 112 3.04 12.37 0.62
N GLU A 113 2.87 11.58 -0.43
CA GLU A 113 3.97 11.08 -1.25
C GLU A 113 4.80 12.22 -1.85
N ALA A 114 4.13 13.26 -2.37
CA ALA A 114 4.81 14.40 -2.98
C ALA A 114 5.74 15.13 -2.00
N LYS A 115 5.32 15.30 -0.74
CA LYS A 115 6.14 15.97 0.28
C LYS A 115 7.29 15.09 0.74
N ALA A 116 7.07 13.79 0.90
CA ALA A 116 8.15 12.85 1.21
C ALA A 116 9.24 12.88 0.12
N ILE A 117 8.83 12.88 -1.15
CA ILE A 117 9.73 13.00 -2.31
C ILE A 117 10.54 14.30 -2.25
N GLU A 118 9.93 15.44 -1.94
CA GLU A 118 10.64 16.72 -1.80
C GLU A 118 11.68 16.70 -0.68
N ILE A 119 11.34 16.11 0.47
CA ILE A 119 12.26 15.98 1.62
C ILE A 119 13.45 15.09 1.24
N LEU A 120 13.19 13.93 0.63
CA LEU A 120 14.22 12.98 0.22
C LEU A 120 15.15 13.55 -0.85
N LYS A 121 14.62 14.25 -1.87
CA LYS A 121 15.45 14.93 -2.89
C LYS A 121 16.43 15.94 -2.27
N LYS A 122 15.99 16.70 -1.27
CA LYS A 122 16.86 17.64 -0.54
C LYS A 122 17.92 16.92 0.28
N ALA A 123 17.56 15.81 0.93
CA ALA A 123 18.49 15.00 1.71
C ALA A 123 19.56 14.34 0.83
N ILE A 124 19.19 13.82 -0.34
CA ILE A 124 20.13 13.25 -1.33
C ILE A 124 21.12 14.31 -1.80
N ALA A 125 20.62 15.49 -2.22
CA ALA A 125 21.49 16.60 -2.66
C ALA A 125 22.47 17.04 -1.56
N LYS A 126 22.00 17.11 -0.30
CA LYS A 126 22.85 17.40 0.86
C LYS A 126 23.92 16.32 1.06
N ALA A 127 23.54 15.05 1.04
CA ALA A 127 24.47 13.93 1.23
C ALA A 127 25.56 13.91 0.16
N HIS A 128 25.23 14.17 -1.11
CA HIS A 128 26.24 14.31 -2.17
C HIS A 128 27.19 15.48 -1.93
N ASN A 129 26.66 16.66 -1.55
CA ASN A 129 27.48 17.84 -1.26
C ASN A 129 28.43 17.61 -0.07
N GLU A 130 28.04 16.76 0.89
CA GLU A 130 28.85 16.37 2.05
C GLU A 130 29.77 15.17 1.76
N GLY A 131 29.76 14.61 0.54
CA GLY A 131 30.56 13.43 0.17
C GLY A 131 30.08 12.12 0.81
N LYS A 132 28.85 12.08 1.33
CA LYS A 132 28.27 10.95 2.05
C LYS A 132 27.53 10.02 1.09
N ASN A 133 28.27 9.36 0.21
CA ASN A 133 27.70 8.56 -0.89
C ASN A 133 26.80 7.42 -0.40
N HIS A 134 27.13 6.77 0.73
CA HIS A 134 26.27 5.72 1.29
C HIS A 134 24.92 6.27 1.76
N GLU A 135 24.91 7.41 2.45
CA GLU A 135 23.65 8.05 2.86
C GLU A 135 22.83 8.52 1.64
N ALA A 136 23.50 9.03 0.60
CA ALA A 136 22.85 9.41 -0.65
C ALA A 136 22.17 8.20 -1.31
N TYR A 137 22.86 7.07 -1.40
CA TYR A 137 22.33 5.81 -1.94
C TYR A 137 21.09 5.34 -1.16
N GLU A 138 21.17 5.26 0.17
CA GLU A 138 20.04 4.80 0.99
C GLU A 138 18.84 5.75 0.92
N ASN A 139 19.09 7.07 0.90
CA ASN A 139 18.04 8.07 0.72
C ASN A 139 17.41 7.97 -0.68
N GLU A 140 18.19 7.65 -1.71
CA GLU A 140 17.69 7.43 -3.07
C GLU A 140 16.85 6.15 -3.17
N MET A 141 17.20 5.09 -2.44
CA MET A 141 16.36 3.88 -2.34
C MET A 141 14.98 4.18 -1.73
N LEU A 142 14.92 5.02 -0.69
CA LEU A 142 13.64 5.49 -0.14
C LEU A 142 12.88 6.37 -1.14
N LEU A 143 13.59 7.19 -1.93
CA LEU A 143 12.99 8.00 -2.98
C LEU A 143 12.36 7.14 -4.08
N VAL A 144 13.05 6.09 -4.52
CA VAL A 144 12.51 5.12 -5.49
C VAL A 144 11.21 4.49 -4.97
N GLU A 145 11.19 4.03 -3.71
CA GLU A 145 10.00 3.44 -3.10
C GLU A 145 8.81 4.43 -3.14
N MET A 146 9.05 5.71 -2.81
CA MET A 146 8.00 6.74 -2.88
C MET A 146 7.56 7.09 -4.29
N LEU A 147 8.46 7.08 -5.27
CA LEU A 147 8.11 7.31 -6.67
C LEU A 147 7.25 6.17 -7.22
N ILE A 148 7.53 4.91 -6.82
CA ILE A 148 6.68 3.77 -7.12
C ILE A 148 5.29 3.99 -6.54
N TYR A 149 5.18 4.37 -5.26
CA TYR A 149 3.88 4.64 -4.64
C TYR A 149 3.11 5.75 -5.34
N LYS A 150 3.77 6.86 -5.67
CA LYS A 150 3.14 7.99 -6.37
C LYS A 150 2.71 7.64 -7.81
N GLY A 151 3.37 6.66 -8.43
CA GLY A 151 3.14 6.25 -9.82
C GLY A 151 4.07 6.90 -10.84
N ASP A 152 5.14 7.56 -10.38
CA ASP A 152 6.14 8.24 -11.23
C ASP A 152 7.23 7.25 -11.65
N PHE A 153 6.83 6.19 -12.39
CA PHE A 153 7.68 5.02 -12.63
C PHE A 153 8.93 5.28 -13.49
N GLU A 154 8.85 6.16 -14.50
CA GLU A 154 10.01 6.52 -15.31
C GLU A 154 11.04 7.31 -14.49
N GLU A 155 10.57 8.19 -13.60
CA GLU A 155 11.46 8.91 -12.68
C GLU A 155 12.12 7.95 -11.68
N ALA A 156 11.39 6.92 -11.23
CA ALA A 156 11.93 5.88 -10.36
C ALA A 156 13.01 5.05 -11.09
N LEU A 157 12.76 4.65 -12.34
CA LEU A 157 13.69 3.84 -13.14
C LEU A 157 15.00 4.57 -13.44
N GLY A 158 14.93 5.90 -13.62
CA GLY A 158 16.07 6.75 -13.91
C GLY A 158 16.98 7.07 -12.72
N ARG A 159 16.70 6.53 -11.52
CA ARG A 159 17.52 6.75 -10.32
C ARG A 159 18.84 5.98 -10.38
N GLU A 160 19.90 6.62 -9.89
CA GLU A 160 21.28 6.11 -10.00
C GLU A 160 21.48 4.88 -9.11
N CYS A 161 20.89 4.87 -7.92
CA CYS A 161 20.88 3.72 -7.00
C CYS A 161 20.42 2.41 -7.66
N LEU A 162 19.57 2.48 -8.69
CA LEU A 162 19.15 1.28 -9.41
C LEU A 162 20.20 0.78 -10.41
N GLN A 163 21.19 1.58 -10.82
CA GLN A 163 22.18 1.19 -11.83
C GLN A 163 23.45 0.55 -11.24
N HIS A 164 23.72 0.73 -9.95
CA HIS A 164 24.88 0.20 -9.24
C HIS A 164 24.78 -1.31 -8.96
N VAL A 165 24.96 -2.14 -10.00
CA VAL A 165 24.90 -3.61 -9.91
C VAL A 165 25.94 -4.21 -8.95
N GLU A 166 27.04 -3.50 -8.72
CA GLU A 166 28.12 -3.86 -7.81
C GLU A 166 27.73 -3.90 -6.33
N ILE A 167 26.63 -3.26 -5.95
CA ILE A 167 26.13 -3.26 -4.56
C ILE A 167 25.24 -4.49 -4.36
N SER A 168 25.48 -5.33 -3.35
CA SER A 168 24.64 -6.50 -3.07
C SER A 168 23.37 -6.17 -2.30
N ASP A 169 22.48 -5.37 -2.90
CA ASP A 169 21.21 -4.93 -2.31
C ASP A 169 20.00 -5.49 -3.07
N ALA A 170 19.26 -6.40 -2.43
CA ALA A 170 18.09 -7.07 -3.01
C ALA A 170 16.95 -6.10 -3.37
N ARG A 171 16.87 -4.93 -2.72
CA ARG A 171 15.83 -3.92 -3.00
C ARG A 171 15.94 -3.39 -4.44
N ARG A 172 17.16 -3.27 -4.99
CA ARG A 172 17.39 -2.79 -6.37
C ARG A 172 16.66 -3.66 -7.40
N PRO A 173 16.99 -4.95 -7.56
CA PRO A 173 16.33 -5.79 -8.56
C PRO A 173 14.84 -5.96 -8.28
N LEU A 174 14.40 -5.93 -7.02
CA LEU A 174 12.98 -5.92 -6.68
C LEU A 174 12.27 -4.67 -7.23
N TYR A 175 12.80 -3.48 -6.94
CA TYR A 175 12.22 -2.22 -7.41
C TYR A 175 12.25 -2.13 -8.93
N LYS A 176 13.34 -2.57 -9.58
CA LYS A 176 13.39 -2.70 -11.04
C LYS A 176 12.30 -3.60 -11.58
N ALA A 177 12.15 -4.82 -11.04
CA ALA A 177 11.13 -5.75 -11.49
C ALA A 177 9.72 -5.16 -11.36
N ILE A 178 9.41 -4.52 -10.22
CA ILE A 178 8.14 -3.83 -9.99
C ILE A 178 7.94 -2.74 -11.05
N ILE A 179 8.92 -1.83 -11.22
CA ILE A 179 8.84 -0.71 -12.16
C ILE A 179 8.67 -1.20 -13.60
N CYS A 180 9.42 -2.23 -14.01
CA CYS A 180 9.34 -2.81 -15.35
C CYS A 180 7.97 -3.44 -15.63
N ILE A 181 7.34 -4.10 -14.64
CA ILE A 181 5.94 -4.55 -14.75
C ILE A 181 4.98 -3.36 -14.89
N MET A 182 5.16 -2.30 -14.09
CA MET A 182 4.30 -1.10 -14.13
C MET A 182 4.36 -0.42 -15.50
N LEU A 183 5.56 -0.35 -16.09
CA LEU A 183 5.83 0.22 -17.41
C LEU A 183 5.53 -0.74 -18.57
N LYS A 184 5.13 -1.99 -18.29
CA LYS A 184 4.89 -3.04 -19.30
C LYS A 184 6.10 -3.25 -20.21
N ARG A 185 7.30 -3.29 -19.61
CA ARG A 185 8.56 -3.60 -20.29
C ARG A 185 8.60 -5.07 -20.71
N ASN A 186 9.71 -5.47 -21.34
CA ASN A 186 9.89 -6.83 -21.82
C ASN A 186 9.83 -7.83 -20.65
N LYS A 187 9.11 -8.95 -20.84
CA LYS A 187 8.96 -10.01 -19.83
C LYS A 187 10.31 -10.62 -19.41
N ASP A 188 11.24 -10.78 -20.35
CA ASP A 188 12.56 -11.34 -20.07
C ASP A 188 13.35 -10.44 -19.12
N GLU A 189 13.32 -9.12 -19.34
CA GLU A 189 13.95 -8.13 -18.46
C GLU A 189 13.38 -8.18 -17.03
N ILE A 190 12.05 -8.32 -16.91
CA ILE A 190 11.36 -8.43 -15.63
C ILE A 190 11.80 -9.71 -14.90
N ILE A 191 11.83 -10.84 -15.62
CA ILE A 191 12.21 -12.14 -15.07
C ILE A 191 13.67 -12.12 -14.59
N GLU A 192 14.59 -11.49 -15.33
CA GLU A 192 15.98 -11.38 -14.90
C GLU A 192 16.12 -10.54 -13.63
N CYS A 193 15.41 -9.40 -13.53
CA CYS A 193 15.37 -8.63 -12.28
C CYS A 193 14.80 -9.46 -11.12
N TRP A 194 13.73 -10.22 -11.34
CA TRP A 194 13.13 -11.06 -10.30
C TRP A 194 14.05 -12.19 -9.85
N LYS A 195 14.78 -12.83 -10.77
CA LYS A 195 15.80 -13.84 -10.46
C LYS A 195 16.95 -13.26 -9.64
N GLU A 196 17.44 -12.07 -10.01
CA GLU A 196 18.50 -11.37 -9.27
C GLU A 196 18.04 -11.02 -7.85
N PHE A 197 16.80 -10.56 -7.69
CA PHE A 197 16.19 -10.32 -6.38
C PHE A 197 16.21 -11.57 -5.51
N ASN A 198 15.72 -12.70 -6.04
CA ASN A 198 15.71 -13.95 -5.30
C ASN A 198 17.13 -14.40 -4.95
N ALA A 199 18.08 -14.34 -5.88
CA ALA A 199 19.47 -14.72 -5.61
C ALA A 199 20.09 -13.89 -4.46
N LEU A 200 19.86 -12.57 -4.44
CA LEU A 200 20.36 -11.71 -3.37
C LEU A 200 19.62 -11.94 -2.05
N LYS A 201 18.32 -12.21 -2.11
CA LYS A 201 17.51 -12.53 -0.92
C LYS A 201 18.01 -13.81 -0.24
N GLU A 202 18.23 -14.87 -1.00
CA GLU A 202 18.75 -16.16 -0.50
C GLU A 202 20.15 -16.00 0.14
N LEU A 203 20.99 -15.12 -0.41
CA LEU A 203 22.31 -14.83 0.16
C LEU A 203 22.21 -14.10 1.51
N GLN A 204 21.15 -13.32 1.71
CA GLN A 204 20.93 -12.50 2.90
C GLN A 204 20.14 -13.23 3.99
N SER A 205 19.37 -14.27 3.65
CA SER A 205 18.76 -15.17 4.62
C SER A 205 19.81 -16.05 5.27
N LEU A 206 20.11 -15.84 6.56
CA LEU A 206 20.79 -16.85 7.37
C LEU A 206 19.90 -18.09 7.46
N PRO A 207 20.47 -19.32 7.48
CA PRO A 207 19.69 -20.50 7.83
C PRO A 207 19.27 -20.35 9.29
N SER A 208 17.98 -20.11 9.52
CA SER A 208 17.37 -20.15 10.84
C SER A 208 16.75 -21.52 11.00
N ASP A 209 17.21 -22.30 11.98
CA ASP A 209 16.76 -23.69 12.22
C ASP A 209 15.31 -23.81 12.70
N ASN A 210 14.54 -22.71 12.74
CA ASN A 210 13.16 -22.67 13.21
C ASN A 210 12.26 -21.95 12.19
N GLU A 211 12.11 -22.49 10.98
CA GLU A 211 11.11 -22.00 10.03
C GLU A 211 9.69 -22.26 10.56
N SER A 212 9.01 -21.18 10.92
CA SER A 212 7.58 -21.17 11.21
C SER A 212 6.76 -21.45 9.94
N LEU A 213 5.53 -21.96 10.11
CA LEU A 213 4.60 -22.21 9.00
C LEU A 213 4.29 -20.92 8.20
N GLU A 214 4.37 -19.75 8.82
CA GLU A 214 4.20 -18.43 8.19
C GLU A 214 5.41 -18.06 7.32
N GLU A 215 6.64 -18.35 7.75
CA GLU A 215 7.85 -18.19 6.91
C GLU A 215 7.81 -19.07 5.66
N SER A 216 7.25 -20.30 5.77
CA SER A 216 7.11 -21.21 4.62
C SER A 216 6.16 -20.68 3.53
N GLN A 217 5.08 -19.98 3.92
CA GLN A 217 4.14 -19.37 2.98
C GLN A 217 4.75 -18.12 2.33
N ILE A 218 5.51 -17.33 3.09
CA ILE A 218 6.27 -16.17 2.62
C ILE A 218 7.39 -16.58 1.65
N HIS A 219 8.07 -17.70 1.92
CA HIS A 219 9.07 -18.30 1.04
C HIS A 219 8.44 -18.75 -0.29
N LYS A 220 7.28 -19.41 -0.24
CA LYS A 220 6.55 -19.91 -1.43
C LYS A 220 6.03 -18.80 -2.35
N LEU A 221 5.67 -17.65 -1.80
CA LEU A 221 5.23 -16.47 -2.56
C LEU A 221 6.39 -15.66 -3.15
N SER A 222 7.54 -15.66 -2.48
CA SER A 222 8.75 -15.00 -2.99
C SER A 222 9.39 -15.79 -4.15
N THR A 223 9.21 -17.11 -4.17
CA THR A 223 9.79 -18.02 -5.17
C THR A 223 8.90 -18.29 -6.38
N ASN A 224 7.68 -17.72 -6.45
CA ASN A 224 6.78 -17.86 -7.59
C ASN A 224 6.60 -16.53 -8.34
N TYR A 225 7.01 -16.50 -9.62
CA TYR A 225 6.93 -15.30 -10.44
C TYR A 225 5.47 -14.87 -10.73
N GLU A 226 4.56 -15.82 -10.94
CA GLU A 226 3.16 -15.51 -11.24
C GLU A 226 2.46 -14.82 -10.07
N GLU A 227 2.72 -15.25 -8.83
CA GLU A 227 2.18 -14.59 -7.63
C GLU A 227 2.84 -13.21 -7.40
N PHE A 228 4.15 -13.10 -7.63
CA PHE A 228 4.84 -11.80 -7.66
C PHE A 228 4.17 -10.84 -8.64
N GLU A 229 4.02 -11.25 -9.90
CA GLU A 229 3.39 -10.46 -10.96
C GLU A 229 1.94 -10.09 -10.61
N LYS A 230 1.18 -11.00 -9.99
CA LYS A 230 -0.18 -10.75 -9.53
C LYS A 230 -0.23 -9.67 -8.45
N VAL A 231 0.66 -9.71 -7.44
CA VAL A 231 0.75 -8.68 -6.40
C VAL A 231 1.11 -7.32 -6.99
N VAL A 232 2.07 -7.28 -7.92
CA VAL A 232 2.46 -6.04 -8.60
C VAL A 232 1.32 -5.49 -9.47
N ASN A 233 0.55 -6.35 -10.14
CA ASN A 233 -0.62 -5.93 -10.89
C ASN A 233 -1.75 -5.39 -9.99
N MET A 234 -1.92 -5.94 -8.78
CA MET A 234 -2.85 -5.40 -7.79
C MET A 234 -2.41 -4.01 -7.33
N LEU A 235 -1.11 -3.84 -7.03
CA LEU A 235 -0.49 -2.55 -6.71
C LEU A 235 -0.73 -1.52 -7.83
N ARG A 236 -0.55 -1.91 -9.10
CA ARG A 236 -0.80 -1.03 -10.26
C ARG A 236 -2.23 -0.51 -10.27
N ASN A 237 -3.20 -1.41 -10.10
CA ASN A 237 -4.61 -1.06 -10.13
C ASN A 237 -4.99 -0.09 -9.02
N ASP A 238 -4.36 -0.19 -7.83
CA ASP A 238 -4.57 0.75 -6.74
C ASP A 238 -3.98 2.14 -7.08
N ILE A 239 -2.72 2.21 -7.54
CA ILE A 239 -2.06 3.46 -7.95
C ILE A 239 -2.89 4.20 -9.00
N GLU A 240 -3.29 3.50 -10.07
CA GLU A 240 -4.12 4.07 -11.13
C GLU A 240 -5.51 4.51 -10.62
N GLY A 241 -6.08 3.73 -9.70
CA GLY A 241 -7.36 4.02 -9.06
C GLY A 241 -7.31 5.31 -8.21
N GLN A 242 -6.22 5.54 -7.48
CA GLN A 242 -6.02 6.75 -6.69
C GLN A 242 -5.74 7.97 -7.57
N ALA A 243 -4.91 7.85 -8.60
CA ALA A 243 -4.64 8.92 -9.55
C ALA A 243 -5.93 9.44 -10.23
N ARG A 244 -6.90 8.57 -10.48
CA ARG A 244 -8.22 8.94 -11.02
C ARG A 244 -9.10 9.67 -10.01
N LYS A 245 -9.00 9.36 -8.71
CA LYS A 245 -9.75 10.05 -7.64
C LYS A 245 -9.22 11.46 -7.41
N ASN A 246 -7.90 11.66 -7.45
CA ASN A 246 -7.27 12.95 -7.20
C ASN A 246 -7.45 13.97 -8.36
N LYS A 247 -7.94 13.53 -9.52
CA LYS A 247 -8.27 14.38 -10.69
C LYS A 247 -9.73 14.84 -10.75
N LYS A 248 -10.60 14.34 -9.86
CA LYS A 248 -12.01 14.74 -9.75
C LYS A 248 -12.20 15.72 -8.62
#